data_AF-A0A950FCR3-F1
#
_entry.id   AF-A0A950FCR3-F1
#
_cell.length_a   1.000
_cell.length_b   1.000
_cell.length_c   1.000
_cell.angle_alpha   90.00
_cell.angle_beta   90.00
_cell.angle_gamma   90.00
#
_symmetry.space_group_name_H-M   'P 1'
#
loop_
_entity.id
_entity.type
_entity.pdbx_description
1 polymer ?
#
loop_
_entity_poly.entity_id
_entity_poly.type
_entity_poly.pdbx_seq_one_letter_code
_entity_poly.pdbx_strand_id
1 'polypeptide(L)'
;DDLPPMMFIKASPNSHGFVNPRDVEQLWRDQFDWVYREYEWAVFPLTIHPDVSGRPQVLLMLERLIQYINGHPGVHWCTMEEMAEEFRRRHPFKG
;
A
#
# COMPACT_ATOMS: atom_id res chain seq x y z
N ASP A 1 -3.47 2.89 3.50
CA ASP A 1 -3.09 3.57 4.74
C ASP A 1 -3.27 2.60 5.90
N ASP A 2 -2.26 2.46 6.75
CA ASP A 2 -2.22 1.55 7.90
C ASP A 2 -2.78 2.17 9.19
N LEU A 3 -2.74 3.50 9.33
CA LEU A 3 -2.96 4.16 10.62
C LEU A 3 -4.42 4.12 11.09
N PRO A 4 -5.42 4.55 10.30
CA PRO A 4 -6.81 4.58 10.76
C PRO A 4 -7.33 3.22 11.28
N PRO A 5 -7.11 2.06 10.61
CA PRO A 5 -7.64 0.78 11.09
C PRO A 5 -6.86 0.20 12.30
N MET A 6 -5.56 0.49 12.43
CA MET A 6 -4.65 -0.24 13.34
C MET A 6 -3.98 0.63 14.41
N MET A 7 -4.32 1.93 14.50
CA MET A 7 -3.97 2.80 15.64
C MET A 7 -5.20 3.19 16.47
N PHE A 8 -5.18 2.87 17.76
CA PHE A 8 -6.16 3.38 18.70
C PHE A 8 -5.75 4.77 19.21
N ILE A 9 -6.67 5.73 19.10
CA ILE A 9 -6.52 7.15 19.41
C ILE A 9 -7.70 7.56 20.30
N LYS A 10 -7.49 7.59 21.61
CA LYS A 10 -8.54 7.85 22.63
C LYS A 10 -9.35 9.13 22.40
N ALA A 11 -8.71 10.18 21.87
CA ALA A 11 -9.33 11.48 21.66
C ALA A 11 -10.17 11.56 20.36
N SER A 12 -10.16 10.52 19.52
CA SER A 12 -10.92 10.50 18.27
C SER A 12 -12.17 9.62 18.42
N PRO A 13 -13.38 10.17 18.26
CA PRO A 13 -14.62 9.40 18.40
C PRO A 13 -14.78 8.29 17.35
N ASN A 14 -14.12 8.43 16.19
CA ASN A 14 -14.12 7.42 15.12
C ASN A 14 -12.85 6.55 15.13
N SER A 15 -12.12 6.52 16.25
CA SER A 15 -10.91 5.71 16.34
C SER A 15 -11.24 4.22 16.20
N HIS A 16 -10.47 3.54 15.36
CA HIS A 16 -10.39 2.09 15.36
C HIS A 16 -9.17 1.66 16.18
N GLY A 17 -8.27 0.85 15.63
CA GLY A 17 -7.04 0.40 16.30
C GLY A 17 -6.98 -1.08 16.60
N PHE A 18 -8.07 -1.80 16.37
CA PHE A 18 -8.21 -3.22 16.66
C PHE A 18 -8.61 -4.05 15.45
N VAL A 19 -8.62 -3.45 14.25
CA VAL A 19 -8.83 -4.21 13.00
C VAL A 19 -7.67 -5.20 12.85
N ASN A 20 -7.99 -6.45 12.53
CA ASN A 20 -7.00 -7.50 12.40
C ASN A 20 -6.08 -7.21 11.21
N PRO A 21 -4.74 -7.19 11.37
CA PRO A 21 -3.82 -6.99 10.25
C PRO A 21 -4.03 -7.97 9.10
N ARG A 22 -4.53 -9.18 9.35
CA ARG A 22 -4.83 -10.15 8.27
C ARG A 22 -5.98 -9.72 7.36
N ASP A 23 -6.97 -9.01 7.91
CA ASP A 23 -8.08 -8.49 7.10
C ASP A 23 -7.59 -7.30 6.25
N VAL A 24 -6.74 -6.44 6.82
CA VAL A 24 -6.09 -5.34 6.09
C VAL A 24 -5.19 -5.87 4.97
N GLU A 25 -4.41 -6.92 5.25
CA GLU A 25 -3.59 -7.63 4.27
C GLU A 25 -4.43 -8.10 3.07
N GLN A 26 -5.54 -8.79 3.35
CA GLN A 26 -6.42 -9.31 2.32
C GLN A 26 -6.98 -8.16 1.47
N LEU A 27 -7.45 -7.08 2.10
CA LEU A 27 -7.93 -5.90 1.37
C LEU A 27 -6.85 -5.28 0.48
N TRP A 28 -5.60 -5.21 0.93
CA TRP A 28 -4.51 -4.65 0.12
C TRP A 28 -4.13 -5.58 -1.04
N ARG A 29 -4.18 -6.90 -0.84
CA ARG A 29 -3.99 -7.90 -1.90
C ARG A 29 -5.10 -7.83 -2.93
N ASP A 30 -6.36 -7.75 -2.51
CA ASP A 30 -7.51 -7.66 -3.43
C ASP A 30 -7.44 -6.38 -4.30
N GLN A 31 -7.02 -5.25 -3.70
CA GLN A 31 -6.79 -4.01 -4.43
C GLN A 31 -5.65 -4.17 -5.46
N PHE A 32 -4.53 -4.79 -5.06
CA PHE A 32 -3.41 -5.06 -5.95
C PHE A 32 -3.84 -5.98 -7.10
N ASP A 33 -4.52 -7.09 -6.82
CA ASP A 33 -4.95 -8.08 -7.81
C ASP A 33 -5.86 -7.46 -8.86
N TRP A 34 -6.81 -6.63 -8.43
CA TRP A 34 -7.69 -5.93 -9.35
C TRP A 34 -6.91 -4.95 -10.23
N VAL A 35 -6.02 -4.14 -9.67
CA VAL A 35 -5.18 -3.22 -10.45
C VAL A 35 -4.29 -3.99 -11.44
N TYR A 36 -3.64 -5.06 -10.99
CA TYR A 36 -2.75 -5.88 -11.79
C TYR A 36 -3.48 -6.57 -12.95
N ARG A 37 -4.73 -6.97 -12.76
CA ARG A 37 -5.56 -7.60 -13.81
C ARG A 37 -6.07 -6.60 -14.85
N GLU A 38 -6.48 -5.41 -14.41
CA GLU A 38 -7.23 -4.47 -15.27
C GLU A 38 -6.34 -3.42 -15.97
N TYR A 39 -5.13 -3.17 -15.48
CA TYR A 39 -4.24 -2.13 -16.01
C TYR A 39 -2.93 -2.71 -16.54
N GLU A 40 -2.57 -2.34 -17.77
CA GLU A 40 -1.24 -2.62 -18.33
C GLU A 40 -0.14 -1.76 -17.68
N TRP A 41 -0.50 -0.57 -17.20
CA TRP A 41 0.38 0.32 -16.45
C TRP A 41 -0.39 1.01 -15.33
N ALA A 42 0.12 0.92 -14.11
CA ALA A 42 -0.43 1.58 -12.94
C ALA A 42 0.66 1.88 -11.90
N VAL A 43 0.36 2.81 -11.00
CA VAL A 43 1.12 3.03 -9.77
C VAL A 43 0.27 2.58 -8.59
N PHE A 44 0.86 1.82 -7.66
CA PHE A 44 0.17 1.27 -6.49
C PHE A 44 0.88 1.70 -5.19
N PRO A 45 0.65 2.95 -4.74
CA PRO A 45 1.28 3.47 -3.53
C PRO A 45 0.63 2.92 -2.25
N LEU A 46 1.45 2.54 -1.27
CA LEU A 46 1.03 2.17 0.07
C LEU A 46 1.59 3.17 1.09
N THR A 47 0.70 3.87 1.79
CA THR A 47 1.08 4.72 2.93
C THR A 47 1.15 3.88 4.20
N ILE A 48 2.28 3.98 4.88
CA ILE A 48 2.55 3.33 6.16
C ILE A 48 3.15 4.33 7.17
N HIS A 49 2.98 4.05 8.46
CA HIS A 49 3.52 4.87 9.55
C HIS A 49 4.35 4.00 10.49
N PRO A 50 5.53 4.46 10.96
CA PRO A 50 6.36 3.68 11.90
C PRO A 50 5.59 3.35 13.20
N ASP A 51 4.68 4.21 13.63
CA ASP A 51 3.82 4.04 14.80
C ASP A 51 2.92 2.79 14.74
N VAL A 52 2.64 2.30 13.54
CA VAL A 52 1.76 1.15 13.26
C VAL A 52 2.52 0.03 12.57
N SER A 53 3.09 0.32 11.40
CA SER A 53 3.86 -0.64 10.61
C SER A 53 5.18 -1.07 11.25
N GLY A 54 5.64 -0.39 12.31
CA GLY A 54 6.74 -0.87 13.15
C GLY A 54 6.35 -1.95 14.17
N ARG A 55 5.06 -2.27 14.33
CA ARG A 55 4.59 -3.27 15.30
C ARG A 55 4.74 -4.71 14.75
N PRO A 56 5.15 -5.70 15.56
CA PRO A 56 5.46 -7.05 15.06
C PRO A 56 4.37 -7.71 14.20
N GLN A 57 3.11 -7.58 14.59
CA GLN A 57 1.99 -8.17 13.83
C GLN A 57 1.77 -7.51 12.46
N VAL A 58 2.13 -6.22 12.32
CA VAL A 58 2.04 -5.48 11.05
C VAL A 58 3.31 -5.68 10.23
N LEU A 59 4.49 -5.84 10.86
CA LEU A 59 5.71 -6.27 10.18
C LEU A 59 5.51 -7.61 9.48
N LEU A 60 4.94 -8.61 10.16
CA LEU A 60 4.61 -9.90 9.54
C LEU A 60 3.58 -9.77 8.41
N MET A 61 2.66 -8.80 8.49
CA MET A 61 1.72 -8.49 7.40
C MET A 61 2.46 -7.95 6.18
N LEU A 62 3.36 -6.99 6.37
CA LEU A 62 4.15 -6.39 5.30
C LEU A 62 5.09 -7.40 4.64
N GLU A 63 5.73 -8.28 5.40
CA GLU A 63 6.57 -9.36 4.85
C GLU A 63 5.79 -10.24 3.86
N ARG A 64 4.59 -10.71 4.26
CA ARG A 64 3.73 -11.52 3.38
C ARG A 64 3.24 -10.75 2.16
N LEU A 65 2.85 -9.49 2.34
CA LEU A 65 2.38 -8.66 1.24
C LEU A 65 3.48 -8.38 0.22
N ILE A 66 4.69 -8.05 0.68
CA ILE A 66 5.85 -7.82 -0.19
C ILE A 66 6.20 -9.11 -0.94
N GLN A 67 6.24 -10.25 -0.25
CA GLN A 67 6.45 -11.56 -0.88
C GLN A 67 5.40 -11.86 -1.95
N TYR A 68 4.13 -11.58 -1.66
CA TYR A 68 3.02 -11.75 -2.60
C TYR A 68 3.20 -10.87 -3.85
N ILE A 69 3.41 -9.56 -3.66
CA ILE A 69 3.60 -8.60 -4.75
C ILE A 69 4.81 -8.98 -5.62
N ASN A 70 5.92 -9.39 -5.00
CA ASN A 70 7.13 -9.85 -5.73
C ASN A 70 6.91 -11.12 -6.57
N GLY A 71 5.83 -11.87 -6.33
CA GLY A 71 5.45 -13.02 -7.16
C GLY A 71 4.86 -12.65 -8.52
N HIS A 72 4.60 -11.37 -8.79
CA HIS A 72 3.91 -10.92 -10.00
C HIS A 72 4.90 -10.31 -11.02
N PRO A 73 4.97 -10.86 -12.25
CA PRO A 73 5.81 -10.30 -13.32
C PRO A 73 5.47 -8.84 -13.62
N GLY A 74 6.48 -8.02 -13.94
CA GLY A 74 6.31 -6.62 -14.31
C GLY A 74 6.20 -5.63 -13.15
N VAL A 75 6.18 -6.11 -11.90
CA VAL A 75 6.27 -5.24 -10.72
C VAL A 75 7.66 -4.61 -10.62
N HIS A 76 7.69 -3.31 -10.34
CA HIS A 76 8.89 -2.55 -10.04
C HIS A 76 8.66 -1.68 -8.80
N TRP A 77 9.50 -1.84 -7.78
CA TRP A 77 9.50 -0.98 -6.61
C TRP A 77 10.27 0.29 -6.90
N CYS A 78 9.66 1.44 -6.62
CA CYS A 78 10.26 2.74 -6.85
C CYS A 78 9.81 3.74 -5.76
N THR A 79 10.49 4.86 -5.72
CA THR A 79 10.17 6.03 -4.92
C THR A 79 9.02 6.83 -5.55
N MET A 80 8.37 7.68 -4.76
CA MET A 80 7.32 8.58 -5.27
C MET A 80 7.84 9.57 -6.31
N GLU A 81 9.13 9.93 -6.25
CA GLU A 81 9.79 10.78 -7.24
C GLU A 81 9.86 10.08 -8.59
N GLU A 82 10.36 8.84 -8.63
CA GLU A 82 10.41 8.01 -9.84
C GLU A 82 9.02 7.78 -10.44
N MET A 83 7.98 7.58 -9.60
CA MET A 83 6.59 7.50 -10.07
C MET A 83 6.15 8.79 -10.78
N ALA A 84 6.46 9.95 -10.20
CA ALA A 84 6.11 11.26 -10.77
C ALA A 84 6.89 11.58 -12.05
N GLU A 85 8.15 11.16 -12.14
CA GLU A 85 8.96 11.26 -13.35
C GLU A 85 8.44 10.37 -14.48
N GLU A 86 8.14 9.10 -14.17
CA GLU A 86 7.60 8.15 -15.15
C GLU A 86 6.23 8.62 -15.69
N PHE A 87 5.36 9.15 -14.83
CA PHE A 87 4.10 9.75 -15.26
C PHE A 87 4.33 10.93 -16.22
N ARG A 88 5.22 11.87 -15.87
CA ARG A 88 5.54 13.04 -16.72
C ARG A 88 6.10 12.61 -18.08
N ARG A 89 6.93 11.57 -18.11
CA ARG A 89 7.50 11.01 -19.34
C ARG A 89 6.42 10.37 -20.24
N ARG A 90 5.48 9.63 -19.66
CA ARG A 90 4.36 9.00 -20.38
C ARG A 90 3.29 9.98 -20.82
N HIS A 91 3.08 11.04 -20.03
CA HIS A 91 2.07 12.05 -20.25
C HIS A 91 2.70 13.46 -20.23
N PRO A 92 3.48 13.84 -21.26
CA PRO A 92 4.13 15.14 -21.30
C PRO A 92 3.11 16.28 -21.28
N PHE A 93 3.38 17.29 -20.45
CA PHE A 93 2.61 18.54 -20.47
C PHE A 93 2.84 19.27 -21.80
N LYS A 94 1.76 19.70 -22.45
CA LYS A 94 1.82 20.25 -23.83
C LYS A 94 1.98 21.77 -23.90
N GLY A 95 2.07 22.46 -22.76
CA GLY A 95 2.05 23.94 -22.69
C GLY A 95 0.67 24.47 -22.38
#